data_AF-A0A7C5DPE8-F1
#
_entry.id   AF-A0A7C5DPE8-F1
#
_cell.length_a   1.000
_cell.length_b   1.000
_cell.length_c   1.000
_cell.angle_alpha   90.00
_cell.angle_beta   90.00
_cell.angle_gamma   90.00
#
_symmetry.space_group_name_H-M   'P 1'
#
loop_
_entity.id
_entity.type
_entity.pdbx_description
1 polymer ?
#
loop_
_entity_poly.entity_id
_entity_poly.type
_entity_poly.pdbx_seq_one_letter_code
_entity_poly.pdbx_strand_id
1 'polypeptide(L)' 'MKKIGLVVLMLFVIYSLFAQPKIEFDTMTHEFGDIKEDEGPYEIDFNFTNTGDEPLKLIKVKAG' A
#
# COMPACT_ATOMS: atom_id res chain seq x y z
N MET A 1 -13.96 38.35 10.05
CA MET A 1 -13.97 37.12 10.88
C MET A 1 -14.73 35.97 10.22
N LYS A 2 -15.98 36.13 9.77
CA LYS A 2 -16.76 35.05 9.11
C LYS A 2 -16.08 34.45 7.86
N LYS A 3 -15.49 35.29 6.99
CA LYS A 3 -14.79 34.84 5.77
C LYS A 3 -13.50 34.07 6.06
N ILE A 4 -12.75 34.46 7.10
CA ILE A 4 -11.51 33.78 7.52
C ILE A 4 -11.82 32.40 8.08
N GLY A 5 -12.86 32.27 8.92
CA GLY A 5 -13.30 30.95 9.40
C GLY A 5 -13.71 30.01 8.27
N LEU A 6 -14.34 30.54 7.21
CA LEU A 6 -14.76 29.78 6.04
C LEU A 6 -13.56 29.29 5.20
N VAL A 7 -12.52 30.12 5.05
CA VAL A 7 -11.27 29.74 4.39
C VAL A 7 -10.51 28.66 5.18
N VAL A 8 -10.43 28.79 6.51
CA VAL A 8 -9.80 27.78 7.38
C VAL A 8 -10.55 26.44 7.31
N LEU A 9 -11.88 26.48 7.33
CA LEU A 9 -12.71 25.29 7.16
C LEU A 9 -12.46 24.61 5.79
N MET A 10 -12.36 25.41 4.72
CA MET A 10 -12.12 24.90 3.37
C MET A 10 -10.73 24.23 3.27
N LEU A 11 -9.70 24.81 3.88
CA LEU A 11 -8.36 24.22 3.94
C LEU A 11 -8.34 22.90 4.73
N PHE A 12 -9.10 22.80 5.82
CA PHE A 12 -9.21 21.57 6.60
C PHE A 12 -9.87 20.43 5.83
N VAL A 13 -10.95 20.73 5.08
CA VAL A 13 -11.61 19.75 4.21
C VAL A 13 -10.65 19.26 3.12
N ILE A 14 -9.88 20.16 2.51
CA ILE A 14 -8.87 19.80 1.50
C ILE A 14 -7.80 18.87 2.09
N TYR A 15 -7.34 19.13 3.32
CA TYR A 15 -6.36 18.27 4.00
C TYR A 15 -6.89 16.85 4.25
N SER A 16 -8.16 16.71 4.64
CA SER A 16 -8.78 15.40 4.88
C SER A 16 -8.97 14.57 3.60
N LEU A 17 -8.95 15.19 2.41
CA LEU A 17 -9.03 14.46 1.13
C LEU A 17 -7.71 13.78 0.73
N PHE A 18 -6.62 14.05 1.44
CA PHE A 18 -5.33 13.43 1.17
C PHE A 18 -5.07 12.16 1.97
N ALA A 19 -5.98 11.78 2.88
CA ALA A 19 -5.89 10.52 3.60
C ALA A 19 -6.18 9.36 2.63
N GLN A 20 -5.22 8.45 2.47
CA GLN A 20 -5.29 7.38 1.47
C GLN A 20 -4.54 6.13 1.96
N PRO A 21 -5.05 4.92 1.68
CA PRO A 21 -4.31 3.69 1.93
C PRO A 21 -3.08 3.63 1.01
N LYS A 22 -1.95 3.19 1.56
CA LYS A 22 -0.68 3.09 0.81
C LYS A 22 -0.03 1.76 1.12
N ILE A 23 0.14 0.93 0.10
CA ILE A 23 0.85 -0.35 0.21
C ILE A 23 2.34 -0.16 -0.09
N GLU A 24 3.20 -0.71 0.76
CA GLU A 24 4.64 -0.70 0.58
C GLU A 24 5.17 -2.11 0.79
N PHE A 25 5.77 -2.68 -0.26
CA PHE A 25 6.31 -4.03 -0.25
C PHE A 25 7.79 -4.01 0.13
N ASP A 26 8.22 -4.97 0.94
CA ASP A 26 9.63 -5.15 1.29
C ASP A 26 10.44 -5.61 0.08
N THR A 27 9.81 -6.35 -0.83
CA THR A 27 10.41 -6.85 -2.07
C THR A 27 9.35 -6.86 -3.17
N MET A 28 9.69 -6.33 -4.34
CA MET A 28 8.77 -6.27 -5.49
C MET A 28 8.99 -7.41 -6.48
N THR A 29 10.18 -8.00 -6.49
CA THR A 29 10.59 -9.04 -7.43
C THR A 29 11.49 -10.03 -6.71
N HIS A 30 11.29 -11.31 -6.98
CA HIS A 30 12.20 -12.36 -6.54
C HIS A 30 12.64 -13.18 -7.75
N GLU A 31 13.95 -13.41 -7.84
CA GLU A 31 14.56 -14.27 -8.85
C GLU A 31 14.94 -15.58 -8.17
N PHE A 32 14.27 -16.67 -8.54
CA PHE A 32 14.54 -17.98 -7.95
C PHE A 32 15.89 -18.58 -8.41
N GLY A 33 16.43 -18.09 -9.52
CA GLY A 33 17.66 -18.64 -10.11
C GLY A 33 17.47 -20.06 -10.62
N ASP A 34 18.52 -20.88 -10.51
CA ASP A 34 18.50 -22.29 -10.92
C ASP A 34 17.81 -23.14 -9.85
N ILE A 35 16.56 -23.54 -10.10
CA ILE A 35 15.84 -24.48 -9.25
C ILE A 35 16.16 -25.90 -9.71
N LYS A 36 16.67 -26.74 -8.80
CA LYS A 36 16.82 -28.17 -9.10
C LYS A 36 15.55 -28.93 -8.69
N GLU A 37 15.09 -29.82 -9.57
CA GLU A 37 13.85 -30.58 -9.34
C GLU A 37 13.91 -31.52 -8.13
N ASP A 38 15.11 -31.92 -7.69
CA ASP A 38 15.32 -32.81 -6.56
C ASP A 38 15.26 -32.10 -5.19
N GLU A 39 15.30 -30.77 -5.17
CA GLU A 39 15.33 -29.97 -3.93
C GLU A 39 13.91 -29.61 -3.42
N GLY A 40 12.86 -29.94 -4.18
CA GLY A 40 11.47 -29.75 -3.78
C GLY A 40 10.93 -28.34 -4.09
N PRO A 41 9.74 -27.99 -3.55
CA PRO A 41 9.10 -26.72 -3.84
C PRO A 41 9.86 -25.55 -3.20
N TYR A 42 10.09 -24.50 -3.99
CA TYR A 42 10.59 -23.21 -3.51
C TYR A 42 9.41 -22.28 -3.23
N GLU A 43 9.38 -21.70 -2.03
CA GLU A 43 8.36 -20.76 -1.59
C GLU A 43 9.02 -19.43 -1.18
N ILE A 44 8.30 -18.32 -1.43
CA ILE A 44 8.68 -17.01 -0.93
C ILE A 44 7.45 -16.22 -0.51
N ASP A 45 7.60 -15.50 0.60
CA ASP A 45 6.60 -14.57 1.12
C ASP A 45 6.89 -13.14 0.66
N PHE A 46 5.90 -12.51 0.02
CA PHE A 46 5.92 -11.10 -0.29
C PHE A 46 5.27 -10.31 0.84
N ASN A 47 6.10 -9.85 1.78
CA ASN A 47 5.66 -9.02 2.88
C ASN A 47 5.40 -7.57 2.43
N PHE A 48 4.35 -6.97 2.98
CA PHE A 48 4.03 -5.56 2.77
C PHE A 48 3.38 -4.95 4.00
N THR A 49 3.50 -3.64 4.10
CA THR A 49 2.90 -2.83 5.16
C THR A 49 1.97 -1.78 4.56
N ASN A 50 0.83 -1.54 5.21
CA ASN A 50 0.02 -0.35 4.92
C ASN A 50 0.64 0.86 5.62
N THR A 51 1.33 1.71 4.87
CA THR A 51 1.95 2.95 5.36
C THR A 51 1.04 4.17 5.20
N GLY A 52 -0.19 3.95 4.73
CA GLY A 52 -1.23 4.97 4.65
C GLY A 52 -1.91 5.24 5.99
N ASP A 53 -2.66 6.34 6.03
CA ASP A 53 -3.45 6.78 7.18
C ASP A 53 -4.91 6.27 7.14
N GLU A 54 -5.26 5.47 6.13
CA GLU A 54 -6.53 4.77 6.02
C GLU A 54 -6.37 3.24 5.90
N PRO A 55 -7.38 2.44 6.26
CA PRO A 55 -7.34 0.99 6.11
C PRO A 55 -7.19 0.54 4.65
N LEU A 56 -6.19 -0.29 4.38
CA LEU A 56 -5.98 -0.93 3.08
C LEU A 56 -6.81 -2.22 2.96
N LYS A 57 -7.71 -2.29 1.96
CA LYS A 57 -8.50 -3.48 1.64
C LYS A 57 -8.03 -4.13 0.34
N LEU A 58 -7.66 -5.40 0.41
CA LEU A 58 -7.34 -6.21 -0.76
C LEU A 58 -8.63 -6.73 -1.43
N ILE A 59 -8.88 -6.32 -2.68
CA ILE A 59 -10.11 -6.67 -3.41
C ILE A 59 -9.86 -7.77 -4.44
N LYS A 60 -8.69 -7.76 -5.07
CA LYS A 60 -8.30 -8.74 -6.08
C LYS A 60 -6.80 -8.96 -6.02
N VAL A 61 -6.40 -10.21 -5.95
CA VAL A 61 -5.01 -10.66 -6.04
C VAL A 61 -4.91 -11.55 -7.28
N LYS A 62 -3.82 -11.42 -8.04
CA LYS A 62 -3.53 -12.28 -9.19
C LYS A 62 -2.11 -12.81 -9.03
N ALA A 63 -1.92 -14.09 -9.30
CA ALA A 63 -0.61 -14.60 -9.65
C ALA A 63 -0.25 -14.00 -11.03
N GLY A 64 0.95 -13.41 -11.11
CA GLY A 64 1.52 -12.89 -12.35
C GLY A 64 1.95 -14.00 -13.29
#